data_AF-A0A349A3N4-F1
#
_entry.id   AF-A0A349A3N4-F1
#
_cell.length_a   1.000
_cell.length_b   1.000
_cell.length_c   1.000
_cell.angle_alpha   90.00
_cell.angle_beta   90.00
_cell.angle_gamma   90.00
#
_symmetry.space_group_name_H-M   'P 1'
#
loop_
_entity.id
_entity.type
_entity.pdbx_description
1 polymer ?
#
loop_
_entity_poly.entity_id
_entity_poly.type
_entity_poly.pdbx_seq_one_letter_code
_entity_poly.pdbx_strand_id
1 'polypeptide(L)' 'GLRGQTLIINLPGSPRGVRENLAVVLPALRHALEKIRGDESDCATP' A
#
# COMPACT_ATOMS: atom_id res chain seq x y z
N GLY A 1 -5.27 0.01 6.38
CA GLY A 1 -5.21 0.66 7.71
C GLY A 1 -3.77 0.90 8.11
N LEU A 2 -3.52 1.75 9.10
CA LEU A 2 -2.17 2.05 9.62
C LEU A 2 -2.11 1.81 11.12
N ARG A 3 -1.01 1.25 11.61
CA ARG A 3 -0.68 1.14 13.03
C ARG A 3 0.77 1.56 13.23
N GLY A 4 1.00 2.77 13.75
CA GLY A 4 2.34 3.36 13.78
C GLY A 4 2.91 3.44 12.36
N GLN A 5 4.08 2.82 12.15
CA GLN A 5 4.74 2.73 10.84
C GLN A 5 4.40 1.44 10.06
N THR A 6 3.33 0.74 10.42
CA THR A 6 2.91 -0.52 9.77
C THR A 6 1.65 -0.33 8.93
N LEU A 7 1.73 -0.72 7.66
CA LEU A 7 0.58 -0.82 6.75
C LEU A 7 -0.13 -2.16 6.91
N ILE A 8 -1.45 -2.10 7.13
CA ILE A 8 -2.33 -3.27 7.28
C ILE A 8 -3.27 -3.33 6.07
N ILE A 9 -3.24 -4.43 5.32
CA ILE A 9 -4.08 -4.67 4.14
C ILE A 9 -4.90 -5.94 4.36
N ASN A 10 -6.22 -5.81 4.29
CA ASN A 10 -7.11 -6.95 4.31
C ASN A 10 -7.23 -7.51 2.88
N LEU A 11 -7.12 -8.82 2.74
CA LEU A 11 -7.23 -9.52 1.48
C LEU A 11 -8.28 -10.64 1.56
N PRO A 12 -8.87 -11.06 0.44
CA PRO A 12 -9.76 -12.21 0.40
C PRO A 12 -9.04 -13.51 0.80
N GLY A 13 -9.79 -14.50 1.32
CA GLY A 13 -9.20 -15.77 1.76
C GLY A 13 -8.71 -16.70 0.64
N SER A 14 -9.06 -16.44 -0.63
CA SER A 14 -8.66 -17.30 -1.75
C SER A 14 -7.34 -16.85 -2.40
N PRO A 15 -6.46 -17.77 -2.84
CA PRO A 15 -5.20 -17.42 -3.50
C PRO A 15 -5.36 -16.60 -4.79
N ARG A 16 -6.51 -16.74 -5.46
CA ARG A 16 -6.84 -15.93 -6.64
C ARG A 16 -7.20 -14.50 -6.24
N GLY A 17 -8.08 -14.33 -5.25
CA GLY A 17 -8.51 -13.01 -4.78
C GLY A 17 -7.36 -12.20 -4.21
N VAL A 18 -6.42 -12.84 -3.51
CA VAL A 18 -5.17 -12.20 -3.06
C VAL A 18 -4.37 -11.64 -4.24
N ARG A 19 -4.12 -12.44 -5.28
CA ARG A 19 -3.30 -12.02 -6.44
C ARG A 19 -3.93 -10.85 -7.19
N GLU A 20 -5.24 -10.93 -7.44
CA GLU A 20 -5.98 -9.88 -8.15
C GLU A 20 -6.02 -8.57 -7.33
N ASN A 21 -6.29 -8.64 -6.03
CA ASN A 21 -6.34 -7.44 -5.18
C ASN A 21 -4.95 -6.84 -4.97
N LEU A 22 -3.93 -7.69 -4.77
CA LEU A 22 -2.56 -7.22 -4.56
C LEU A 22 -2.00 -6.53 -5.82
N ALA A 23 -2.32 -7.04 -7.02
CA ALA A 23 -1.92 -6.43 -8.29
C ALA A 23 -2.40 -4.97 -8.43
N VAL A 24 -3.59 -4.64 -7.89
CA VAL A 24 -4.14 -3.27 -7.93
C VAL A 24 -3.38 -2.32 -6.99
N VAL A 25 -2.96 -2.79 -5.82
CA VAL A 25 -2.31 -1.93 -4.81
C VAL A 25 -0.79 -1.89 -4.93
N LEU A 26 -0.17 -2.87 -5.61
CA LEU A 26 1.28 -2.97 -5.82
C LEU A 26 1.94 -1.69 -6.38
N PRO A 27 1.37 -1.02 -7.39
CA PRO A 27 1.97 0.21 -7.92
C PRO A 27 2.07 1.34 -6.88
N ALA A 28 1.09 1.44 -5.97
CA ALA A 28 1.03 2.47 -4.95
C ALA A 28 1.79 2.09 -3.66
N LEU A 29 2.12 0.81 -3.47
CA LEU A 29 2.68 0.30 -2.21
C LEU A 29 4.02 0.94 -1.86
N ARG A 30 4.90 1.17 -2.84
CA ARG A 30 6.20 1.79 -2.60
C ARG A 30 6.04 3.19 -2.01
N HIS A 31 5.29 4.05 -2.70
CA HIS A 31 5.04 5.42 -2.26
C HIS A 31 4.35 5.46 -0.90
N ALA A 32 3.34 4.61 -0.68
CA ALA A 32 2.67 4.50 0.61
C ALA A 32 3.66 4.19 1.76
N LEU A 33 4.61 3.26 1.54
CA LEU A 33 5.64 2.93 2.53
C LEU A 33 6.66 4.06 2.75
N GLU A 34 7.00 4.82 1.71
CA GLU A 34 7.84 6.03 1.82
C GLU A 34 7.14 7.09 2.69
N LYS A 35 5.86 7.37 2.43
CA LYS A 35 5.04 8.28 3.25
C LYS A 35 4.93 7.85 4.71
N ILE A 36 4.69 6.56 4.97
CA ILE A 36 4.59 6.02 6.34
C ILE A 36 5.92 6.17 7.11
N ARG A 37 7.05 6.18 6.40
CA ARG A 37 8.39 6.40 6.98
C ARG A 37 8.74 7.88 7.19
N GLY A 38 7.85 8.81 6.84
CA GLY A 38 8.05 10.24 7.07
C GLY A 38 8.49 11.02 5.83
N ASP A 39 8.28 10.50 4.62
CA ASP A 39 8.50 11.28 3.40
C ASP A 39 7.44 12.39 3.26
N GLU A 40 7.89 13.64 3.22
CA GLU A 40 7.03 14.82 3.09
C GLU A 40 6.78 15.22 1.63
N SER A 41 7.40 14.54 0.66
CA SER A 41 7.23 14.80 -0.77
C SER A 41 5.76 14.70 -1.19
N ASP A 42 5.30 15.62 -2.04
CA ASP A 42 3.89 15.67 -2.43
C ASP A 42 3.47 14.40 -3.19
N CYS A 43 2.21 14.02 -3.06
CA CYS A 43 1.63 12.87 -3.76
C CYS A 43 1.35 13.19 -5.23
N ALA A 44 1.29 14.48 -5.58
CA ALA A 44 1.17 14.93 -6.96
C ALA A 44 2.54 14.85 -7.65
N THR A 45 2.62 14.08 -8.73
CA THR A 45 3.69 14.27 -9.71
C THR A 45 3.55 15.67 -10.32
N PRO A 46 4.62 16.44 -10.52
CA PRO A 46 4.56 17.59 -11.43
C PRO A 46 4.16 17.18 -12.86
#